data_AF-A0AAV7DYA7-F1
#
_entry.id   AF-A0AAV7DYA7-F1
#
_cell.length_a   1.000
_cell.length_b   1.000
_cell.length_c   1.000
_cell.angle_alpha   90.00
_cell.angle_beta   90.00
_cell.angle_gamma   90.00
#
_symmetry.space_group_name_H-M   'P 1'
#
loop_
_entity.id
_entity.type
_entity.pdbx_description
1 polymer ?
#
loop_
_entity_poly.entity_id
_entity_poly.type
_entity_poly.pdbx_seq_one_letter_code
_entity_poly.pdbx_strand_id
1 'polypeptide(L)'
;MTEFEMGKDEEMDDLRSGRSPLKAAHRPDWKGKLRKKCLERVRANRARLLWKMRRNSSTAEDQKEIMDSEFRTIVSDEMKKIKWSSPNNPLAFPTDDVDDTLWEYDGPNQAHGFTESKFGLFSEELLIEMDKVFHEELKAEAIQRELEVLERVYEEEDTYLAQAVYEQMKLTNEKAEGKDPFWCPICKRGELKQNNLLISCTCCKLLLDIQSDKVNLEFLGIRLAEAHTEHLDRGCHATPKFCLDAKFNITALYMYCHSCDTFEIVL
;
A
#
# COMPACT_ATOMS: atom_id res chain seq x y z
N MET A 1 52.09 44.75 37.54
CA MET A 1 53.53 44.84 37.85
C MET A 1 53.69 44.18 39.22
N THR A 2 54.18 42.97 39.36
CA THR A 2 55.32 42.32 38.70
C THR A 2 55.14 40.79 38.65
N GLU A 3 55.57 40.19 37.54
CA GLU A 3 55.78 38.75 37.30
C GLU A 3 56.94 38.21 38.15
N PHE A 4 57.00 36.88 38.35
CA PHE A 4 58.16 35.98 38.58
C PHE A 4 57.61 34.64 39.12
N GLU A 5 57.98 33.41 38.73
CA GLU A 5 58.65 32.76 37.60
C GLU A 5 58.42 31.24 37.81
N MET A 6 58.65 30.44 36.75
CA MET A 6 58.50 28.98 36.70
C MET A 6 59.66 28.21 37.35
N GLY A 7 59.40 26.95 37.72
CA GLY A 7 60.35 25.80 37.75
C GLY A 7 59.58 24.53 38.15
N LYS A 8 59.40 23.44 37.36
CA LYS A 8 60.39 22.46 36.82
C LYS A 8 61.31 21.96 37.93
N ASP A 9 61.49 20.67 38.27
CA ASP A 9 61.34 19.35 37.64
C ASP A 9 60.92 18.35 38.78
N GLU A 10 60.54 17.08 38.64
CA GLU A 10 61.25 15.96 38.05
C GLU A 10 60.31 14.76 37.80
N GLU A 11 60.57 14.15 36.66
CA GLU A 11 60.10 12.90 36.11
C GLU A 11 60.67 11.70 36.89
N MET A 12 59.82 10.74 37.28
CA MET A 12 60.27 9.41 37.70
C MET A 12 59.55 8.36 36.86
N ASP A 13 60.24 7.98 35.79
CA ASP A 13 59.95 6.89 34.88
C ASP A 13 60.15 5.54 35.61
N ASP A 14 59.07 4.78 35.80
CA ASP A 14 59.15 3.40 36.32
C ASP A 14 58.62 2.43 35.25
N LEU A 15 59.57 1.96 34.44
CA LEU A 15 59.47 0.86 33.49
C LEU A 15 58.92 -0.40 34.18
N ARG A 16 57.59 -0.60 34.13
CA ARG A 16 56.97 -1.90 34.42
C ARG A 16 56.44 -2.56 33.16
N SER A 17 57.35 -3.28 32.51
CA SER A 17 57.02 -4.40 31.63
C SER A 17 56.15 -5.40 32.41
N GLY A 18 54.87 -5.52 32.03
CA GLY A 18 53.84 -6.22 32.80
C GLY A 18 52.84 -7.00 31.95
N ARG A 19 53.30 -8.15 31.43
CA ARG A 19 52.59 -9.39 31.04
C ARG A 19 51.32 -9.28 30.18
N SER A 20 51.42 -9.78 28.94
CA SER A 20 50.28 -10.14 28.11
C SER A 20 49.36 -11.18 28.80
N PRO A 21 48.03 -11.10 28.65
CA PRO A 21 47.12 -12.04 29.29
C PRO A 21 47.32 -13.46 28.76
N LEU A 22 47.62 -14.41 29.64
CA LEU A 22 47.69 -15.86 29.33
C LEU A 22 46.37 -16.45 28.80
N LYS A 23 45.25 -15.71 28.93
CA LYS A 23 43.94 -16.07 28.36
C LYS A 23 43.76 -15.68 26.89
N ALA A 24 44.72 -14.96 26.30
CA ALA A 24 44.77 -14.70 24.85
C ALA A 24 45.30 -15.91 24.05
N ALA A 25 45.49 -17.08 24.68
CA ALA A 25 45.66 -18.33 23.97
C ALA A 25 44.31 -18.75 23.35
N HIS A 26 44.06 -18.23 22.16
CA HIS A 26 43.08 -18.64 21.15
C HIS A 26 42.32 -19.92 21.51
N ARG A 27 41.21 -19.80 22.24
CA ARG A 27 40.30 -20.93 22.44
C ARG A 27 39.78 -21.29 21.05
N PRO A 28 40.08 -22.48 20.50
CA PRO A 28 39.65 -22.82 19.15
C PRO A 28 38.14 -22.69 19.08
N ASP A 29 37.63 -21.91 18.12
CA ASP A 29 36.18 -21.79 17.88
C ASP A 29 35.63 -23.08 17.24
N TRP A 30 35.78 -24.19 17.96
CA TRP A 30 35.33 -25.50 17.53
C TRP A 30 33.80 -25.56 17.46
N LYS A 31 33.11 -24.76 18.29
CA LYS A 31 31.64 -24.63 18.27
C LYS A 31 31.17 -23.92 17.00
N GLY A 32 31.77 -22.79 16.64
CA GLY A 32 31.47 -22.11 15.37
C GLY A 32 31.85 -22.95 14.16
N LYS A 33 33.01 -23.64 14.20
CA LYS A 33 33.43 -24.59 13.15
C LYS A 33 32.46 -25.77 13.00
N LEU A 34 31.96 -26.33 14.10
CA LEU A 34 30.95 -27.39 14.10
C LEU A 34 29.64 -26.90 13.50
N ARG A 35 29.12 -25.75 13.95
CA ARG A 35 27.89 -25.15 13.42
C ARG A 35 27.99 -24.92 11.92
N LYS A 36 29.11 -24.36 11.45
CA LYS A 36 29.37 -24.14 10.02
C LYS A 36 29.38 -25.46 9.23
N LYS A 37 30.08 -26.48 9.72
CA LYS A 37 30.18 -27.79 9.06
C LYS A 37 28.86 -28.55 9.01
N CYS A 38 28.09 -28.53 10.11
CA CYS A 38 26.74 -29.08 10.14
C CYS A 38 25.83 -28.37 9.12
N LEU A 39 25.83 -27.03 9.10
CA LEU A 39 25.01 -26.26 8.17
C LEU A 39 25.38 -26.53 6.71
N GLU A 40 26.66 -26.60 6.38
CA GLU A 40 27.15 -26.98 5.05
C GLU A 40 26.63 -28.37 4.65
N ARG A 41 26.71 -29.36 5.55
CA ARG A 41 26.28 -30.74 5.29
C ARG A 41 24.76 -30.88 5.19
N VAL A 42 24.00 -30.12 5.98
CA VAL A 42 22.54 -30.03 5.88
C VAL A 42 22.13 -29.44 4.53
N ARG A 43 22.78 -28.36 4.10
CA ARG A 43 22.52 -27.74 2.79
C ARG A 43 22.84 -28.71 1.65
N ALA A 44 23.97 -29.40 1.71
CA ALA A 44 24.35 -30.42 0.71
C ALA A 44 23.37 -31.60 0.68
N ASN A 45 22.85 -32.02 1.83
CA ASN A 45 21.91 -33.13 1.93
C ASN A 45 20.45 -32.73 1.70
N ARG A 46 20.15 -31.44 1.47
CA ARG A 46 18.77 -30.93 1.33
C ARG A 46 17.95 -31.71 0.30
N ALA A 47 18.49 -31.92 -0.89
CA ALA A 47 17.80 -32.66 -1.95
C ALA A 47 17.51 -34.11 -1.53
N ARG A 48 18.47 -34.78 -0.90
CA ARG A 48 18.32 -36.15 -0.39
C ARG A 48 17.27 -36.24 0.73
N LEU A 49 17.27 -35.29 1.65
CA LEU A 49 16.33 -35.22 2.77
C LEU A 49 14.89 -34.99 2.26
N LEU A 50 14.71 -34.05 1.34
CA LEU A 50 13.41 -33.79 0.71
C LEU A 50 12.88 -35.01 -0.05
N TRP A 51 13.75 -35.75 -0.74
CA TRP A 51 13.37 -36.99 -1.41
C TRP A 51 12.96 -38.10 -0.43
N LYS A 52 13.65 -38.24 0.70
CA LYS A 52 13.28 -39.20 1.76
C LYS A 52 11.93 -38.85 2.39
N MET A 53 11.69 -37.58 2.69
CA MET A 53 10.39 -37.12 3.21
C MET A 53 9.27 -37.47 2.23
N ARG A 54 9.42 -37.12 0.94
CA ARG A 54 8.39 -37.40 -0.07
C ARG A 54 8.09 -38.89 -0.31
N ARG A 55 9.06 -39.79 -0.10
CA ARG A 55 8.88 -41.24 -0.30
C ARG A 55 8.32 -41.97 0.91
N ASN A 56 8.64 -41.51 2.11
CA ASN A 56 8.43 -42.29 3.33
C ASN A 56 7.42 -41.66 4.31
N SER A 57 7.03 -40.39 4.12
CA SER A 57 6.09 -39.73 5.04
C SER A 57 4.65 -39.81 4.56
N SER A 58 3.77 -40.32 5.41
CA SER A 58 2.31 -40.24 5.22
C SER A 58 1.69 -39.14 6.08
N THR A 59 2.36 -38.73 7.17
CA THR A 59 1.90 -37.70 8.10
C THR A 59 3.00 -36.69 8.46
N ALA A 60 2.60 -35.56 9.06
CA ALA A 60 3.52 -34.51 9.49
C ALA A 60 4.47 -34.94 10.63
N GLU A 61 4.05 -35.88 11.48
CA GLU A 61 4.88 -36.40 12.58
C GLU A 61 6.02 -37.27 12.04
N ASP A 62 5.75 -38.09 11.01
CA ASP A 62 6.77 -38.89 10.32
C ASP A 62 7.86 -38.01 9.70
N GLN A 63 7.47 -36.84 9.15
CA GLN A 63 8.39 -35.88 8.56
C GLN A 63 9.35 -35.29 9.60
N LYS A 64 8.83 -35.00 10.80
CA LYS A 64 9.61 -34.46 11.91
C LYS A 64 10.61 -35.49 12.45
N GLU A 65 10.21 -36.75 12.58
CA GLU A 65 11.09 -37.82 13.02
C GLU A 65 12.23 -38.12 12.02
N ILE A 66 11.91 -38.15 10.72
CA ILE A 66 12.91 -38.30 9.65
C ILE A 66 13.90 -37.12 9.66
N MET A 67 13.41 -35.91 9.90
CA MET A 67 14.21 -34.71 9.97
C MET A 67 15.15 -34.73 11.19
N ASP A 68 14.61 -35.03 12.38
CA ASP A 68 15.37 -35.06 13.63
C ASP A 68 16.45 -36.16 13.63
N SER A 69 16.14 -37.35 13.09
CA SER A 69 17.10 -38.45 12.99
C SER A 69 18.27 -38.13 12.04
N GLU A 70 18.01 -37.52 10.89
CA GLU A 70 19.04 -37.09 9.94
C GLU A 70 19.89 -35.94 10.52
N PHE A 71 19.28 -34.98 11.22
CA PHE A 71 20.02 -33.92 11.89
C PHE A 71 20.92 -34.44 13.01
N ARG A 72 20.40 -35.32 13.88
CA ARG A 72 21.19 -35.98 14.95
C ARG A 72 22.38 -36.75 14.38
N THR A 73 22.19 -37.41 13.24
CA THR A 73 23.26 -38.13 12.52
C THR A 73 24.32 -37.16 11.99
N ILE A 74 23.91 -36.08 11.32
CA ILE A 74 24.83 -35.06 10.78
C ILE A 74 25.67 -34.42 11.90
N VAL A 75 25.03 -34.02 13.00
CA VAL A 75 25.71 -33.40 14.14
C VAL A 75 26.70 -34.37 14.77
N SER A 76 26.31 -35.63 14.94
CA SER A 76 27.19 -36.67 15.50
C SER A 76 28.40 -36.95 14.61
N ASP A 77 28.21 -37.03 13.29
CA ASP A 77 29.28 -37.25 12.31
C ASP A 77 30.30 -36.10 12.30
N GLU A 78 29.82 -34.85 12.25
CA GLU A 78 30.69 -33.68 12.20
C GLU A 78 31.39 -33.44 13.56
N MET A 79 30.72 -33.76 14.67
CA MET A 79 31.32 -33.69 16.00
C MET A 79 32.46 -34.70 16.17
N LYS A 80 32.30 -35.94 15.67
CA LYS A 80 33.38 -36.94 15.66
C LYS A 80 34.59 -36.47 14.85
N LYS A 81 34.37 -35.87 13.68
CA LYS A 81 35.46 -35.34 12.83
C LYS A 81 36.23 -34.21 13.49
N ILE A 82 35.55 -33.32 14.22
CA ILE A 82 36.21 -32.22 14.93
C ILE A 82 36.99 -32.73 16.14
N LYS A 83 36.47 -33.73 16.88
CA LYS A 83 37.19 -34.39 17.97
C LYS A 83 38.48 -35.07 17.48
N TRP A 84 38.47 -35.67 16.28
CA TRP A 84 39.62 -36.36 15.71
C TRP A 84 40.62 -35.42 15.04
N SER A 85 40.18 -34.23 14.64
CA SER A 85 41.03 -33.18 14.06
C SER A 85 41.77 -32.35 15.11
N SER A 86 41.61 -32.66 16.41
CA SER A 86 42.33 -32.03 17.52
C SER A 86 43.26 -33.07 18.17
N PRO A 87 44.55 -33.14 17.80
CA PRO A 87 45.47 -34.15 18.33
C PRO A 87 45.90 -33.91 19.78
N ASN A 88 45.53 -32.77 20.37
CA ASN A 88 46.02 -32.36 21.68
C ASN A 88 44.85 -32.19 22.66
N ASN A 89 44.32 -33.30 23.16
CA ASN A 89 43.61 -33.29 24.44
C ASN A 89 43.98 -34.54 25.25
N PRO A 90 44.77 -34.43 26.34
CA PRO A 90 45.17 -35.57 27.17
C PRO A 90 44.06 -36.18 28.03
N LEU A 91 42.81 -35.72 27.92
CA LEU A 91 41.74 -36.14 28.81
C LEU A 91 40.65 -36.86 28.01
N ALA A 92 40.97 -38.08 27.61
CA ALA A 92 39.94 -39.09 27.39
C ALA A 92 39.41 -39.48 28.77
N PHE A 93 38.17 -39.08 29.07
CA PHE A 93 37.36 -39.71 30.10
C PHE A 93 36.04 -40.20 29.50
N PRO A 94 35.52 -41.34 29.99
CA PRO A 94 34.49 -42.10 29.32
C PRO A 94 33.15 -41.36 29.32
N THR A 95 32.34 -41.72 28.33
CA THR A 95 30.89 -41.58 28.35
C THR A 95 30.31 -42.02 29.68
N ASP A 96 29.52 -41.17 30.34
CA ASP A 96 28.33 -41.58 31.08
C ASP A 96 27.40 -40.38 31.28
N ASP A 97 26.13 -40.74 31.41
CA ASP A 97 24.88 -39.99 31.41
C ASP A 97 24.76 -38.82 32.40
N VAL A 98 23.69 -38.03 32.20
CA VAL A 98 23.04 -37.00 33.05
C VAL A 98 23.62 -35.57 33.13
N ASP A 99 22.93 -34.62 32.48
CA ASP A 99 21.99 -33.66 33.13
C ASP A 99 21.91 -32.31 32.38
N ASP A 100 20.69 -31.94 32.02
CA ASP A 100 20.28 -30.77 31.24
C ASP A 100 20.10 -29.56 32.18
N THR A 101 21.18 -28.91 32.59
CA THR A 101 21.10 -27.72 33.48
C THR A 101 21.98 -26.57 32.95
N LEU A 102 21.53 -25.90 31.87
CA LEU A 102 22.22 -24.74 31.27
C LEU A 102 21.43 -23.41 31.37
N TRP A 103 20.30 -23.38 32.10
CA TRP A 103 19.51 -22.15 32.27
C TRP A 103 19.25 -21.78 33.73
N GLU A 104 20.22 -22.01 34.61
CA GLU A 104 20.18 -21.36 35.93
C GLU A 104 20.60 -19.89 35.79
N TYR A 105 19.62 -19.02 35.94
CA TYR A 105 19.74 -17.56 36.03
C TYR A 105 20.27 -17.20 37.41
N ASP A 106 21.52 -16.75 37.48
CA ASP A 106 22.09 -16.21 38.72
C ASP A 106 21.91 -14.70 38.79
N GLY A 107 21.00 -14.28 39.68
CA GLY A 107 20.86 -12.90 40.13
C GLY A 107 22.03 -12.41 41.02
N PRO A 108 21.98 -11.17 41.49
CA PRO A 108 22.99 -10.15 41.24
C PRO A 108 24.10 -10.11 42.29
N ASN A 109 25.38 -10.15 41.86
CA ASN A 109 26.52 -9.83 42.72
C ASN A 109 27.57 -8.95 42.02
N GLN A 110 27.45 -7.66 42.30
CA GLN A 110 28.47 -6.63 42.55
C GLN A 110 29.81 -6.60 41.77
N ALA A 111 30.07 -5.38 41.28
CA ALA A 111 31.37 -4.73 41.05
C ALA A 111 32.06 -4.90 39.68
N HIS A 112 31.46 -4.33 38.62
CA HIS A 112 32.22 -3.62 37.59
C HIS A 112 31.37 -2.53 36.92
N GLY A 113 31.00 -1.51 37.70
CA GLY A 113 30.30 -0.33 37.20
C GLY A 113 31.24 0.52 36.34
N PHE A 114 30.90 0.68 35.05
CA PHE A 114 30.72 1.98 34.37
C PHE A 114 30.87 1.88 32.83
N THR A 115 31.47 0.81 32.28
CA THR A 115 31.75 0.72 30.83
C THR A 115 30.97 -0.36 30.07
N GLU A 116 30.38 -1.34 30.75
CA GLU A 116 29.70 -2.49 30.11
C GLU A 116 28.21 -2.22 29.77
N SER A 117 27.60 -1.20 30.37
CA SER A 117 26.18 -0.85 30.14
C SER A 117 25.97 -0.08 28.83
N LYS A 118 26.92 0.77 28.42
CA LYS A 118 26.72 1.72 27.30
C LYS A 118 26.82 1.06 25.91
N PHE A 119 27.58 -0.02 25.78
CA PHE A 119 27.76 -0.73 24.49
C PHE A 119 26.59 -1.67 24.16
N GLY A 120 25.94 -2.26 25.17
CA GLY A 120 24.71 -3.03 24.99
C GLY A 120 23.52 -2.15 24.59
N LEU A 121 23.40 -0.96 25.20
CA LEU A 121 22.35 0.02 24.89
C LEU A 121 22.44 0.55 23.45
N PHE A 122 23.64 0.86 22.95
CA PHE A 122 23.81 1.34 21.56
C PHE A 122 23.51 0.26 20.52
N SER A 123 23.73 -1.02 20.85
CA SER A 123 23.34 -2.14 19.98
C SER A 123 21.83 -2.34 19.98
N GLU A 124 21.18 -2.28 21.14
CA GLU A 124 19.72 -2.43 21.25
C GLU A 124 18.98 -1.28 20.57
N GLU A 125 19.42 -0.04 20.79
CA GLU A 125 18.86 1.17 20.16
C GLU A 125 18.99 1.12 18.63
N LEU A 126 20.14 0.68 18.11
CA LEU A 126 20.33 0.49 16.67
C LEU A 126 19.43 -0.62 16.09
N LEU A 127 19.26 -1.75 16.80
CA LEU A 127 18.34 -2.82 16.35
C LEU A 127 16.89 -2.35 16.34
N ILE A 128 16.47 -1.60 17.36
CA ILE A 128 15.13 -1.02 17.45
C ILE A 128 14.91 -0.03 16.31
N GLU A 129 15.89 0.81 15.99
CA GLU A 129 15.77 1.78 14.91
C GLU A 129 15.69 1.12 13.53
N MET A 130 16.51 0.08 13.29
CA MET A 130 16.42 -0.70 12.06
C MET A 130 15.06 -1.41 11.91
N ASP A 131 14.50 -1.93 13.01
CA ASP A 131 13.18 -2.58 13.01
C ASP A 131 12.05 -1.59 12.69
N LYS A 132 12.10 -0.37 13.25
CA LYS A 132 11.15 0.70 12.92
C LYS A 132 11.18 1.05 11.44
N VAL A 133 12.37 1.31 10.89
CA VAL A 133 12.52 1.67 9.47
C VAL A 133 11.98 0.56 8.57
N PHE A 134 12.32 -0.70 8.87
CA PHE A 134 11.81 -1.85 8.13
C PHE A 134 10.28 -1.95 8.19
N HIS A 135 9.69 -1.74 9.37
CA HIS A 135 8.23 -1.75 9.53
C HIS A 135 7.55 -0.57 8.84
N GLU A 136 8.17 0.60 8.81
CA GLU A 136 7.68 1.76 8.07
C GLU A 136 7.71 1.52 6.57
N GLU A 137 8.79 0.93 6.03
CA GLU A 137 8.89 0.54 4.62
C GLU A 137 7.79 -0.48 4.24
N LEU A 138 7.57 -1.50 5.07
CA LEU A 138 6.51 -2.49 4.84
C LEU A 138 5.11 -1.87 4.84
N LYS A 139 4.85 -0.90 5.74
CA LYS A 139 3.58 -0.18 5.77
C LYS A 139 3.41 0.71 4.55
N ALA A 140 4.45 1.43 4.15
CA ALA A 140 4.43 2.27 2.97
C ALA A 140 4.16 1.44 1.71
N GLU A 141 4.81 0.28 1.56
CA GLU A 141 4.59 -0.63 0.43
C GLU A 141 3.16 -1.20 0.43
N ALA A 142 2.61 -1.54 1.60
CA ALA A 142 1.23 -2.01 1.71
C ALA A 142 0.23 -0.93 1.27
N ILE A 143 0.40 0.31 1.74
CA ILE A 143 -0.42 1.45 1.35
C ILE A 143 -0.29 1.71 -0.15
N GLN A 144 0.93 1.66 -0.69
CA GLN A 144 1.16 1.88 -2.12
C GLN A 144 0.47 0.82 -2.97
N ARG A 145 0.53 -0.45 -2.58
CA ARG A 145 -0.22 -1.53 -3.26
C ARG A 145 -1.73 -1.33 -3.19
N GLU A 146 -2.27 -0.87 -2.06
CA GLU A 146 -3.70 -0.56 -1.94
C GLU A 146 -4.10 0.60 -2.86
N LEU A 147 -3.28 1.66 -2.94
CA LEU A 147 -3.51 2.79 -3.84
C LEU A 147 -3.47 2.36 -5.31
N GLU A 148 -2.52 1.52 -5.71
CA GLU A 148 -2.45 0.98 -7.08
C GLU A 148 -3.65 0.10 -7.45
N VAL A 149 -4.21 -0.63 -6.49
CA VAL A 149 -5.46 -1.38 -6.71
C VAL A 149 -6.63 -0.43 -6.86
N LEU A 150 -6.71 0.58 -6.00
CA LEU A 150 -7.77 1.58 -6.03
C LEU A 150 -7.76 2.39 -7.34
N GLU A 151 -6.59 2.81 -7.82
CA GLU A 151 -6.42 3.53 -9.09
C GLU A 151 -6.91 2.69 -10.28
N ARG A 152 -6.53 1.41 -10.34
CA ARG A 152 -7.03 0.48 -11.38
C ARG A 152 -8.55 0.34 -11.34
N VAL A 153 -9.15 0.21 -10.16
CA VAL A 153 -10.61 0.12 -10.04
C VAL A 153 -11.27 1.40 -10.56
N TYR A 154 -10.74 2.57 -10.24
CA TYR A 154 -11.26 3.85 -10.75
C TYR A 154 -11.13 3.97 -12.27
N GLU A 155 -10.03 3.53 -12.86
CA GLU A 155 -9.86 3.50 -14.32
C GLU A 155 -10.86 2.55 -15.00
N GLU A 156 -11.09 1.37 -14.42
CA GLU A 156 -12.09 0.41 -14.90
C GLU A 156 -13.52 0.97 -14.81
N GLU A 157 -13.86 1.66 -13.72
CA GLU A 157 -15.16 2.32 -13.58
C GLU A 157 -15.35 3.45 -14.58
N ASP A 158 -14.34 4.31 -14.77
CA ASP A 158 -14.42 5.43 -15.71
C ASP A 158 -14.57 4.93 -17.15
N THR A 159 -13.81 3.90 -17.53
CA THR A 159 -13.93 3.27 -18.86
C THR A 159 -15.30 2.62 -19.07
N TYR A 160 -15.85 1.94 -18.06
CA TYR A 160 -17.20 1.38 -18.12
C TYR A 160 -18.26 2.48 -18.28
N LEU A 161 -18.17 3.56 -17.50
CA LEU A 161 -19.09 4.70 -17.59
C LEU A 161 -19.01 5.36 -18.96
N ALA A 162 -17.80 5.61 -19.47
CA ALA A 162 -17.58 6.17 -20.80
C ALA A 162 -18.20 5.28 -21.89
N GLN A 163 -18.03 3.96 -21.79
CA GLN A 163 -18.64 3.01 -22.72
C GLN A 163 -20.17 3.02 -22.64
N ALA A 164 -20.76 3.00 -21.44
CA ALA A 164 -22.20 3.03 -21.26
C ALA A 164 -22.83 4.32 -21.83
N VAL A 165 -22.18 5.47 -21.60
CA VAL A 165 -22.60 6.76 -22.19
C VAL A 165 -22.50 6.71 -23.71
N TYR A 166 -21.39 6.19 -24.26
CA TYR A 166 -21.22 6.04 -25.69
C TYR A 166 -22.31 5.14 -26.31
N GLU A 167 -22.62 4.01 -25.68
CA GLU A 167 -23.68 3.12 -26.13
C GLU A 167 -25.06 3.79 -26.08
N GLN A 168 -25.38 4.54 -25.02
CA GLN A 168 -26.62 5.31 -24.95
C GLN A 168 -26.71 6.40 -26.02
N MET A 169 -25.61 7.11 -26.26
CA MET A 169 -25.51 8.10 -27.33
C MET A 169 -25.65 7.46 -28.71
N LYS A 170 -25.02 6.29 -28.92
CA LYS A 170 -25.11 5.51 -30.16
C LYS A 170 -26.51 4.95 -30.39
N LEU A 171 -27.18 4.45 -29.36
CA LEU A 171 -28.59 4.00 -29.44
C LEU A 171 -29.55 5.16 -29.76
N THR A 172 -29.15 6.38 -29.42
CA THR A 172 -29.86 7.61 -29.84
C THR A 172 -29.59 7.90 -31.32
N ASN A 173 -28.34 7.75 -31.79
CA ASN A 173 -27.92 7.99 -33.17
C ASN A 173 -28.32 6.91 -34.20
N GLU A 174 -28.25 5.61 -33.87
CA GLU A 174 -28.58 4.50 -34.80
C GLU A 174 -30.08 4.40 -35.09
N LYS A 175 -30.93 4.99 -34.23
CA LYS A 175 -32.35 5.20 -34.52
C LYS A 175 -32.61 6.48 -35.34
N ALA A 176 -31.58 7.27 -35.63
CA ALA A 176 -31.67 8.62 -36.20
C ALA A 176 -31.10 8.72 -37.62
N GLU A 177 -31.50 7.83 -38.53
CA GLU A 177 -31.31 8.04 -39.99
C GLU A 177 -32.20 9.18 -40.57
N GLY A 178 -32.78 10.03 -39.71
CA GLY A 178 -33.47 11.24 -40.16
C GLY A 178 -33.95 12.11 -39.00
N LYS A 179 -33.06 12.98 -38.50
CA LYS A 179 -33.27 14.01 -37.47
C LYS A 179 -33.58 13.46 -36.07
N ASP A 180 -32.69 13.75 -35.13
CA ASP A 180 -32.92 13.47 -33.72
C ASP A 180 -34.24 14.10 -33.25
N PRO A 181 -35.13 13.31 -32.60
CA PRO A 181 -36.38 13.84 -32.09
C PRO A 181 -36.10 14.82 -30.94
N PHE A 182 -36.45 16.09 -31.15
CA PHE A 182 -36.30 17.11 -30.11
C PHE A 182 -37.41 16.94 -29.06
N TRP A 183 -37.06 16.64 -27.82
CA TRP A 183 -38.04 16.41 -26.75
C TRP A 183 -38.64 17.72 -26.20
N CYS A 184 -39.92 17.67 -25.83
CA CYS A 184 -40.62 18.82 -25.28
C CYS A 184 -40.11 19.16 -23.86
N PRO A 185 -39.68 20.40 -23.61
CA PRO A 185 -39.15 20.82 -22.30
C PRO A 185 -40.21 20.84 -21.20
N ILE A 186 -41.50 20.94 -21.55
CA ILE A 186 -42.61 20.96 -20.59
C ILE A 186 -42.97 19.54 -20.14
N CYS A 187 -43.28 18.65 -21.08
CA CYS A 187 -43.83 17.33 -20.74
C CYS A 187 -42.78 16.21 -20.69
N LYS A 188 -41.57 16.43 -21.22
CA LYS A 188 -40.45 15.48 -21.28
C LYS A 188 -40.77 14.13 -21.93
N ARG A 189 -41.88 14.04 -22.67
CA ARG A 189 -42.41 12.81 -23.27
C ARG A 189 -42.75 12.95 -24.73
N GLY A 190 -43.25 14.11 -25.15
CA GLY A 190 -43.63 14.36 -26.52
C GLY A 190 -42.48 14.97 -27.31
N GLU A 191 -42.47 14.68 -28.60
CA GLU A 191 -41.54 15.24 -29.56
C GLU A 191 -42.06 16.61 -30.03
N LEU A 192 -41.14 17.54 -30.27
CA LEU A 192 -41.43 18.83 -30.88
C LEU A 192 -41.35 18.69 -32.39
N LYS A 193 -42.42 19.10 -33.05
CA LYS A 193 -42.52 19.16 -34.51
C LYS A 193 -42.58 20.62 -34.93
N GLN A 194 -41.74 20.97 -35.90
CA GLN A 194 -41.73 22.28 -36.51
C GLN A 194 -42.49 22.22 -37.85
N ASN A 195 -43.51 23.06 -37.97
CA ASN A 195 -44.13 23.46 -39.23
C ASN A 195 -43.63 24.86 -39.61
N ASN A 196 -43.93 25.35 -40.81
CA ASN A 196 -43.39 26.60 -41.36
C ASN A 196 -43.49 27.83 -40.43
N LEU A 197 -44.47 27.89 -39.53
CA LEU A 197 -44.68 29.01 -38.61
C LEU A 197 -44.92 28.58 -37.16
N LEU A 198 -44.82 27.28 -36.84
CA LEU A 198 -45.29 26.77 -35.56
C LEU A 198 -44.41 25.63 -35.04
N ILE A 199 -44.02 25.69 -33.77
CA ILE A 199 -43.49 24.53 -33.03
C ILE A 199 -44.59 23.98 -32.14
N SER A 200 -44.94 22.70 -32.31
CA SER A 200 -45.96 22.02 -31.51
C SER A 200 -45.43 20.72 -30.91
N CYS A 201 -45.97 20.34 -29.75
CA CYS A 201 -45.65 19.07 -29.10
C CYS A 201 -46.69 17.98 -29.46
N THR A 202 -46.23 16.75 -29.66
CA THR A 202 -47.13 15.59 -29.93
C THR A 202 -47.91 15.11 -28.70
N CYS A 203 -47.48 15.45 -27.48
CA CYS A 203 -48.11 14.94 -26.25
C CYS A 203 -48.78 16.02 -25.38
N CYS A 204 -48.34 17.28 -25.45
CA CYS A 204 -48.89 18.35 -24.61
C CYS A 204 -49.32 19.55 -25.45
N LYS A 205 -50.00 20.50 -24.81
CA LYS A 205 -50.57 21.70 -25.47
C LYS A 205 -49.53 22.79 -25.76
N LEU A 206 -48.23 22.46 -25.81
CA LEU A 206 -47.20 23.42 -26.20
C LEU A 206 -47.39 23.76 -27.68
N LEU A 207 -47.61 25.05 -27.94
CA LEU A 207 -47.76 25.62 -29.26
C LEU A 207 -47.08 26.99 -29.26
N LEU A 208 -45.99 27.11 -30.01
CA LEU A 208 -45.21 28.33 -30.16
C LEU A 208 -45.40 28.85 -31.58
N ASP A 209 -45.90 30.08 -31.69
CA ASP A 209 -46.01 30.80 -32.96
C ASP A 209 -44.71 31.54 -33.21
N ILE A 210 -44.07 31.24 -34.34
CA ILE A 210 -42.72 31.69 -34.68
C ILE A 210 -42.75 32.96 -35.56
N GLN A 211 -43.94 33.36 -36.04
CA GLN A 211 -44.20 34.61 -36.79
C GLN A 211 -43.08 35.10 -37.74
N SER A 212 -42.52 34.19 -38.55
CA SER A 212 -41.50 34.44 -39.58
C SER A 212 -40.10 34.89 -39.13
N ASP A 213 -39.88 35.07 -37.82
CA ASP A 213 -38.53 35.32 -37.31
C ASP A 213 -37.71 34.02 -37.32
N LYS A 214 -36.39 34.14 -37.41
CA LYS A 214 -35.40 33.05 -37.64
C LYS A 214 -35.32 31.97 -36.54
N VAL A 215 -36.35 31.85 -35.72
CA VAL A 215 -36.50 30.90 -34.63
C VAL A 215 -36.89 29.54 -35.24
N ASN A 216 -35.90 28.66 -35.41
CA ASN A 216 -36.13 27.27 -35.76
C ASN A 216 -36.07 26.38 -34.51
N LEU A 217 -36.40 25.10 -34.66
CA LEU A 217 -36.32 24.11 -33.58
C LEU A 217 -34.91 24.01 -32.98
N GLU A 218 -33.89 24.20 -33.83
CA GLU A 218 -32.48 24.25 -33.43
C GLU A 218 -32.18 25.46 -32.53
N PHE A 219 -32.67 26.65 -32.88
CA PHE A 219 -32.54 27.86 -32.07
C PHE A 219 -33.24 27.73 -30.72
N LEU A 220 -34.44 27.13 -30.68
CA LEU A 220 -35.10 26.79 -29.42
C LEU A 220 -34.23 25.84 -28.57
N GLY A 221 -33.58 24.86 -29.21
CA GLY A 221 -32.62 23.98 -28.55
C GLY A 221 -31.45 24.72 -27.92
N ILE A 222 -30.82 25.63 -28.66
CA ILE A 222 -29.72 26.46 -28.18
C ILE A 222 -30.18 27.31 -26.99
N ARG A 223 -31.32 28.03 -27.12
CA ARG A 223 -31.86 28.88 -26.04
C ARG A 223 -32.21 28.10 -24.77
N LEU A 224 -32.74 26.88 -24.90
CA LEU A 224 -33.01 26.02 -23.76
C LEU A 224 -31.72 25.57 -23.07
N ALA A 225 -30.69 25.21 -23.84
CA ALA A 225 -29.39 24.83 -23.31
C ALA A 225 -28.73 26.01 -22.58
N GLU A 226 -28.71 27.20 -23.19
CA GLU A 226 -28.19 28.44 -22.59
C GLU A 226 -28.90 28.79 -21.28
N ALA A 227 -30.23 28.75 -21.25
CA ALA A 227 -30.99 29.03 -20.03
C ALA A 227 -30.66 28.03 -18.91
N HIS A 228 -30.46 26.76 -19.24
CA HIS A 228 -30.04 25.73 -18.29
C HIS A 228 -28.60 25.96 -17.79
N THR A 229 -27.66 26.28 -18.67
CA THR A 229 -26.26 26.54 -18.28
C THR A 229 -26.16 27.78 -17.43
N GLU A 230 -26.84 28.88 -17.78
CA GLU A 230 -26.85 30.09 -16.98
C GLU A 230 -27.46 29.86 -15.59
N HIS A 231 -28.53 29.06 -15.49
CA HIS A 231 -29.11 28.68 -14.21
C HIS A 231 -28.14 27.86 -13.34
N LEU A 232 -27.40 26.94 -13.96
CA LEU A 232 -26.40 26.13 -13.28
C LEU A 232 -25.20 26.98 -12.83
N ASP A 233 -24.72 27.89 -13.69
CA ASP A 233 -23.59 28.78 -13.43
C ASP A 233 -23.88 29.76 -12.29
N ARG A 234 -25.16 30.11 -12.06
CA ARG A 234 -25.61 30.86 -10.88
C ARG A 234 -25.56 30.04 -9.58
N GLY A 235 -25.21 28.75 -9.65
CA GLY A 235 -25.02 27.86 -8.49
C GLY A 235 -26.25 27.07 -8.06
N CYS A 236 -27.29 26.97 -8.91
CA CYS A 236 -28.50 26.23 -8.58
C CYS A 236 -28.54 24.87 -9.29
N HIS A 237 -28.55 23.79 -8.52
CA HIS A 237 -28.62 22.40 -9.03
C HIS A 237 -30.05 21.85 -9.12
N ALA A 238 -31.06 22.65 -8.79
CA ALA A 238 -32.45 22.23 -8.94
C ALA A 238 -32.85 22.14 -10.41
N THR A 239 -33.84 21.30 -10.73
CA THR A 239 -34.34 21.20 -12.11
C THR A 239 -35.36 22.31 -12.37
N PRO A 240 -35.07 23.28 -13.26
CA PRO A 240 -36.04 24.30 -13.59
C PRO A 240 -37.20 23.69 -14.38
N LYS A 241 -38.35 24.34 -14.29
CA LYS A 241 -39.58 23.94 -14.99
C LYS A 241 -39.88 24.94 -16.10
N PHE A 242 -40.40 24.43 -17.19
CA PHE A 242 -40.81 25.25 -18.33
C PHE A 242 -42.32 25.35 -18.41
N CYS A 243 -42.83 26.51 -18.77
CA CYS A 243 -44.24 26.72 -19.06
C CYS A 243 -44.42 27.72 -20.20
N LEU A 244 -45.49 27.50 -20.97
CA LEU A 244 -45.99 28.48 -21.90
C LEU A 244 -46.99 29.36 -21.16
N ASP A 245 -46.78 30.67 -21.15
CA ASP A 245 -47.69 31.61 -20.48
C ASP A 245 -47.89 32.85 -21.35
N ALA A 246 -49.08 33.46 -21.26
CA ALA A 246 -49.41 34.68 -21.97
C ALA A 246 -49.41 35.84 -20.97
N LYS A 247 -48.33 36.63 -20.99
CA LYS A 247 -48.17 37.79 -20.12
C LYS A 247 -48.01 39.04 -20.98
N PHE A 248 -48.71 40.11 -20.62
CA PHE A 248 -48.64 41.41 -21.33
C PHE A 248 -48.97 41.30 -22.84
N ASN A 249 -49.93 40.45 -23.22
CA ASN A 249 -50.30 40.14 -24.61
C ASN A 249 -49.19 39.48 -25.45
N ILE A 250 -48.16 38.93 -24.81
CA ILE A 250 -47.10 38.15 -25.45
C ILE A 250 -47.15 36.72 -24.90
N THR A 251 -47.33 35.74 -25.79
CA THR A 251 -47.25 34.33 -25.45
C THR A 251 -45.79 33.88 -25.61
N ALA A 252 -45.16 33.51 -24.50
CA ALA A 252 -43.74 33.16 -24.47
C ALA A 252 -43.52 31.87 -23.67
N LEU A 253 -42.40 31.21 -23.96
CA LEU A 253 -41.87 30.10 -23.19
C LEU A 253 -41.01 30.63 -22.05
N TYR A 254 -41.40 30.31 -20.83
CA TYR A 254 -40.69 30.73 -19.63
C TYR A 254 -39.98 29.56 -18.97
N MET A 255 -38.85 29.86 -18.35
CA MET A 255 -38.16 29.01 -17.39
C MET A 255 -38.42 29.56 -15.98
N TYR A 256 -38.80 28.70 -15.05
CA TYR A 256 -38.90 29.05 -13.64
C TYR A 256 -38.28 28.01 -12.72
N CYS A 257 -37.61 28.44 -11.66
CA CYS A 257 -37.06 27.56 -10.64
C CYS A 257 -37.53 28.00 -9.25
N HIS A 258 -38.13 27.09 -8.49
CA HIS A 258 -38.63 27.39 -7.15
C HIS A 258 -37.53 27.41 -6.08
N SER A 259 -36.33 26.92 -6.39
CA SER A 259 -35.22 26.85 -5.43
C SER A 259 -34.42 28.15 -5.37
N CYS A 260 -34.33 28.89 -6.47
CA CYS A 260 -33.60 30.16 -6.56
C CYS A 260 -34.46 31.32 -7.08
N ASP A 261 -35.78 31.13 -7.16
CA ASP A 261 -36.78 32.09 -7.67
C ASP A 261 -36.41 32.73 -9.02
N THR A 262 -35.65 32.01 -9.86
CA THR A 262 -35.36 32.46 -11.22
C THR A 262 -36.61 32.37 -12.06
N PHE A 263 -36.86 33.43 -12.83
CA PHE A 263 -37.94 33.52 -13.81
C PHE A 263 -37.39 34.22 -15.06
N GLU A 264 -37.29 33.49 -16.15
CA GLU A 264 -36.63 33.95 -17.37
C GLU A 264 -37.44 33.61 -18.62
N ILE A 265 -37.35 34.47 -19.63
CA ILE A 265 -37.96 34.25 -20.95
C ILE A 265 -36.96 33.47 -21.79
N VAL A 266 -37.36 32.29 -22.25
CA VAL A 266 -36.56 31.46 -23.15
C VAL A 266 -36.82 31.87 -24.60
N LEU A 267 -38.09 32.09 -24.95
CA LEU A 267 -38.57 32.37 -26.31
C LEU A 267 -39.89 33.12 -26.32
#